data_AF-A0AAD4G6M5-F1
#
_entry.id   AF-A0AAD4G6M5-F1
#
_cell.length_a   1.000
_cell.length_b   1.000
_cell.length_c   1.000
_cell.angle_alpha   90.00
_cell.angle_beta   90.00
_cell.angle_gamma   90.00
#
_symmetry.space_group_name_H-M   'P 1'
#
loop_
_entity.id
_entity.type
_entity.pdbx_description
1 polymer ?
#
loop_
_entity_poly.entity_id
_entity_poly.type
_entity_poly.pdbx_seq_one_letter_code
_entity_poly.pdbx_strand_id
1 'polypeptide(L)'
;MSPPDFREMVNKTEKKLQDHVRRLLEAASSYFKTAKFTDVTSAMNHIVSATAIFRNNIKGPLEAHHITFDTLTKQLEGVFTAIAKDLEKIPPPDKAPGHAERGKMVDKILDDTEQALIKLASSYGIDEMAITTFLSALTPHVLTLMVTIGDINEQYPQLRSTLIFSVVVLLFPESWFLRPFLSVLGFGPIGPVRGSAAAWLQKRFWGAAVEPGSWSSFLQAAGMGVLPELAGFVIKAPLLISGVSAIAQYPLFRPKTPPSAKL
;
A
#
# COMPACT_ATOMS: atom_id res chain seq x y z
N MET A 1 23.89 6.45 -19.21
CA MET A 1 24.02 5.69 -17.95
C MET A 1 23.88 4.22 -18.31
N SER A 2 24.82 3.36 -17.92
CA SER A 2 24.75 1.95 -18.30
C SER A 2 23.61 1.25 -17.52
N PRO A 3 22.97 0.19 -18.07
CA PRO A 3 21.89 -0.52 -17.38
C PRO A 3 22.23 -1.03 -15.96
N PRO A 4 23.47 -1.49 -15.66
CA PRO A 4 23.89 -1.84 -14.31
C PRO A 4 23.84 -0.67 -13.32
N ASP A 5 24.35 0.50 -13.71
CA ASP A 5 24.39 1.70 -12.85
C ASP A 5 22.98 2.17 -12.47
N PHE A 6 22.03 2.04 -13.39
CA PHE A 6 20.64 2.40 -13.15
C PHE A 6 19.95 1.47 -12.16
N ARG A 7 20.15 0.16 -12.28
CA ARG A 7 19.55 -0.81 -11.37
C ARG A 7 20.08 -0.67 -9.95
N GLU A 8 21.39 -0.43 -9.80
CA GLU A 8 22.00 -0.17 -8.49
C GLU A 8 21.45 1.12 -7.86
N MET A 9 21.32 2.19 -8.64
CA MET A 9 20.73 3.46 -8.17
C MET A 9 19.27 3.28 -7.70
N VAL A 10 18.47 2.52 -8.46
CA VAL A 10 17.07 2.24 -8.09
C VAL A 10 17.01 1.49 -6.76
N ASN A 11 17.76 0.39 -6.62
CA ASN A 11 17.79 -0.41 -5.39
C ASN A 11 18.24 0.41 -4.18
N LYS A 12 19.25 1.26 -4.35
CA LYS A 12 19.75 2.16 -3.30
C LYS A 12 18.70 3.19 -2.90
N THR A 13 17.95 3.72 -3.86
CA THR A 13 16.89 4.71 -3.65
C THR A 13 15.71 4.08 -2.92
N GLU A 14 15.29 2.89 -3.36
CA GLU A 14 14.25 2.09 -2.71
C GLU A 14 14.58 1.82 -1.25
N LYS A 15 15.78 1.30 -0.97
CA LYS A 15 16.22 1.01 0.41
C LYS A 15 16.18 2.26 1.28
N LYS A 16 16.70 3.39 0.80
CA LYS A 16 16.66 4.67 1.52
C LYS A 16 15.23 5.12 1.83
N LEU A 17 14.31 4.95 0.87
CA LEU A 17 12.92 5.34 1.03
C LEU A 17 12.21 4.47 2.07
N GLN A 18 12.45 3.16 2.04
CA GLN A 18 11.95 2.24 3.07
C GLN A 18 12.50 2.56 4.46
N ASP A 19 13.81 2.79 4.58
CA ASP A 19 14.43 3.16 5.86
C ASP A 19 13.89 4.50 6.40
N HIS A 20 13.60 5.45 5.50
CA HIS A 20 12.92 6.69 5.87
C HIS A 20 11.52 6.44 6.40
N VAL A 21 10.69 5.68 5.67
CA VAL A 21 9.32 5.34 6.08
C VAL A 21 9.29 4.58 7.41
N ARG A 22 10.18 3.60 7.62
CA ARG A 22 10.26 2.85 8.88
C ARG A 22 10.53 3.77 10.07
N ARG A 23 11.49 4.69 9.95
CA ARG A 23 11.76 5.70 10.99
C ARG A 23 10.57 6.62 11.22
N LEU A 24 9.83 6.97 10.17
CA LEU A 24 8.64 7.82 10.27
C LEU A 24 7.52 7.11 11.05
N LEU A 25 7.26 5.83 10.76
CA LEU A 25 6.29 5.01 11.48
C LEU A 25 6.73 4.77 12.94
N GLU A 26 8.01 4.54 13.19
CA GLU A 26 8.56 4.41 14.54
C GLU A 26 8.41 5.69 15.36
N ALA A 27 8.71 6.85 14.76
CA ALA A 27 8.51 8.15 15.39
C ALA A 27 7.03 8.41 15.69
N ALA A 28 6.13 8.05 14.77
CA ALA A 28 4.68 8.15 14.99
C ALA A 28 4.22 7.23 16.13
N SER A 29 4.72 5.98 16.18
CA SER A 29 4.47 5.02 17.27
C SER A 29 4.82 5.61 18.63
N SER A 30 6.02 6.19 18.75
CA SER A 30 6.50 6.85 19.97
C SER A 30 5.68 8.09 20.35
N TYR A 31 5.40 8.97 19.39
CA TYR A 31 4.68 10.23 19.63
C TYR A 31 3.23 10.01 20.05
N PHE A 32 2.50 9.16 19.32
CA PHE A 32 1.09 8.86 19.60
C PHE A 32 0.90 7.76 20.66
N LYS A 33 2.01 7.17 21.15
CA LYS A 33 2.02 6.10 22.16
C LYS A 33 1.13 4.93 21.78
N THR A 34 1.23 4.49 20.53
CA THR A 34 0.38 3.43 19.97
C THR A 34 1.20 2.44 19.17
N ALA A 35 1.03 1.15 19.45
CA ALA A 35 1.74 0.07 18.76
C ALA A 35 1.32 -0.11 17.29
N LYS A 36 0.19 0.50 16.89
CA LYS A 36 -0.43 0.34 15.57
C LYS A 36 0.52 0.62 14.39
N PHE A 37 1.43 1.60 14.51
CA PHE A 37 2.41 1.88 13.45
C PHE A 37 3.49 0.81 13.34
N THR A 38 3.85 0.19 14.47
CA THR A 38 4.74 -0.97 14.51
C THR A 38 4.04 -2.19 13.91
N ASP A 39 2.76 -2.39 14.20
CA ASP A 39 1.94 -3.48 13.64
C ASP A 39 1.85 -3.36 12.11
N VAL A 40 1.63 -2.15 11.58
CA VAL A 40 1.68 -1.87 10.14
C VAL A 40 3.04 -2.28 9.55
N THR A 41 4.14 -1.88 10.18
CA THR A 41 5.49 -2.21 9.70
C THR A 41 5.75 -3.72 9.71
N SER A 42 5.33 -4.41 10.77
CA SER A 42 5.45 -5.86 10.90
C SER A 42 4.64 -6.59 9.83
N ALA A 43 3.34 -6.29 9.71
CA ALA A 43 2.46 -6.87 8.71
C ALA A 43 3.02 -6.66 7.29
N MET A 44 3.53 -5.47 7.01
CA MET A 44 4.17 -5.14 5.74
C MET A 44 5.40 -6.00 5.42
N ASN A 45 6.29 -6.21 6.38
CA ASN A 45 7.47 -7.07 6.19
C ASN A 45 7.06 -8.52 5.92
N HIS A 46 6.03 -9.02 6.61
CA HIS A 46 5.51 -10.37 6.39
C HIS A 46 4.87 -10.52 5.00
N ILE A 47 4.06 -9.53 4.57
CA ILE A 47 3.49 -9.50 3.22
C ILE A 47 4.60 -9.58 2.18
N VAL A 48 5.59 -8.67 2.25
CA VAL A 48 6.71 -8.65 1.30
C VAL A 48 7.44 -9.99 1.27
N SER A 49 7.76 -10.55 2.44
CA SER A 49 8.42 -11.85 2.54
C SER A 49 7.60 -12.98 1.91
N ALA A 50 6.28 -13.02 2.17
CA ALA A 50 5.39 -14.04 1.64
C ALA A 50 5.29 -13.96 0.10
N THR A 51 5.14 -12.76 -0.47
CA THR A 51 5.13 -12.57 -1.93
C THR A 51 6.46 -12.92 -2.57
N ALA A 52 7.60 -12.61 -1.95
CA ALA A 52 8.91 -12.98 -2.46
C ALA A 52 9.10 -14.51 -2.50
N ILE A 53 8.70 -15.21 -1.43
CA ILE A 53 8.73 -16.68 -1.38
C ILE A 53 7.83 -17.26 -2.46
N PHE A 54 6.60 -16.79 -2.56
CA PHE A 54 5.64 -17.25 -3.55
C PHE A 54 6.14 -17.05 -4.99
N ARG A 55 6.69 -15.87 -5.29
CA ARG A 55 7.31 -15.57 -6.58
C ARG A 55 8.39 -16.59 -6.96
N ASN A 56 9.25 -16.94 -6.01
CA ASN A 56 10.31 -17.93 -6.25
C ASN A 56 9.74 -19.33 -6.48
N ASN A 57 8.68 -19.70 -5.75
CA ASN A 57 8.03 -21.02 -5.87
C ASN A 57 7.33 -21.21 -7.22
N ILE A 58 6.66 -20.17 -7.74
CA ILE A 58 5.92 -20.28 -9.01
C ILE A 58 6.78 -20.07 -10.25
N LYS A 59 8.04 -19.62 -10.10
CA LYS A 59 8.93 -19.34 -11.24
C LYS A 59 9.13 -20.57 -12.12
N GLY A 60 9.44 -21.72 -11.53
CA GLY A 60 9.63 -22.98 -12.26
C GLY A 60 8.38 -23.43 -13.03
N PRO A 61 7.21 -23.53 -12.37
CA PRO A 61 5.94 -23.80 -13.04
C PRO A 61 5.63 -22.85 -14.20
N LEU A 62 5.81 -21.54 -14.02
CA LEU A 62 5.58 -20.56 -15.09
C LEU A 62 6.51 -20.79 -16.30
N GLU A 63 7.80 -21.04 -16.04
CA GLU A 63 8.78 -21.34 -17.09
C GLU A 63 8.44 -22.64 -17.86
N ALA A 64 8.00 -23.68 -17.15
CA ALA A 64 7.60 -24.96 -17.74
C ALA A 64 6.40 -24.84 -18.68
N HIS A 65 5.52 -23.88 -18.42
CA HIS A 65 4.35 -23.59 -19.25
C HIS A 65 4.57 -22.44 -20.26
N HIS A 66 5.80 -21.95 -20.41
CA HIS A 66 6.16 -20.81 -21.26
C HIS A 66 5.36 -19.53 -20.95
N ILE A 67 5.00 -19.33 -19.67
CA ILE A 67 4.27 -18.17 -19.19
C ILE A 67 5.27 -17.18 -18.58
N THR A 68 5.15 -15.91 -18.98
CA THR A 68 5.92 -14.83 -18.37
C THR A 68 5.22 -14.30 -17.13
N PHE A 69 5.99 -13.76 -16.18
CA PHE A 69 5.43 -13.02 -15.05
C PHE A 69 4.51 -11.88 -15.51
N ASP A 70 4.79 -11.22 -16.64
CA ASP A 70 3.93 -10.18 -17.20
C ASP A 70 2.56 -10.72 -17.62
N THR A 71 2.52 -11.94 -18.18
CA THR A 71 1.27 -12.61 -18.55
C THR A 71 0.46 -12.95 -17.31
N LEU A 72 1.09 -13.53 -16.28
CA LEU A 72 0.45 -13.81 -15.00
C LEU A 72 -0.07 -12.51 -14.36
N THR A 73 0.76 -11.46 -14.35
CA THR A 73 0.43 -10.13 -13.82
C THR A 73 -0.84 -9.57 -14.48
N LYS A 74 -0.93 -9.64 -15.81
CA LYS A 74 -2.12 -9.19 -16.55
C LYS A 74 -3.39 -9.98 -16.21
N GLN A 75 -3.25 -11.25 -15.83
CA GLN A 75 -4.40 -12.09 -15.48
C GLN A 75 -4.83 -11.90 -14.03
N LEU A 76 -3.87 -11.64 -13.14
CA LEU A 76 -4.13 -11.14 -11.80
C LEU A 76 -4.94 -9.84 -11.84
N GLU A 77 -4.80 -9.01 -12.89
CA GLU A 77 -5.65 -7.83 -13.04
C GLU A 77 -7.15 -8.18 -13.10
N GLY A 78 -7.51 -9.28 -13.76
CA GLY A 78 -8.90 -9.75 -13.82
C GLY A 78 -9.43 -10.16 -12.44
N VAL A 79 -8.61 -10.85 -11.65
CA VAL A 79 -8.93 -11.27 -10.27
C VAL A 79 -9.12 -10.06 -9.37
N PHE A 80 -8.16 -9.12 -9.38
CA PHE A 80 -8.29 -7.90 -8.61
C PHE A 80 -9.51 -7.07 -9.03
N THR A 81 -9.95 -7.16 -10.29
CA THR A 81 -11.05 -6.31 -10.80
C THR A 81 -12.38 -6.78 -10.21
N ALA A 82 -12.53 -8.09 -10.03
CA ALA A 82 -13.65 -8.64 -9.28
C ALA A 82 -13.60 -8.18 -7.82
N ILE A 83 -12.43 -8.30 -7.18
CA ILE A 83 -12.22 -7.91 -5.77
C ILE A 83 -12.52 -6.42 -5.55
N ALA A 84 -12.08 -5.55 -6.44
CA ALA A 84 -12.31 -4.11 -6.33
C ALA A 84 -13.80 -3.77 -6.33
N LYS A 85 -14.61 -4.47 -7.15
CA LYS A 85 -16.08 -4.32 -7.14
C LYS A 85 -16.71 -4.81 -5.83
N ASP A 86 -16.14 -5.81 -5.20
CA ASP A 86 -16.62 -6.30 -3.91
C ASP A 86 -16.22 -5.37 -2.76
N LEU A 87 -15.04 -4.75 -2.83
CA LEU A 87 -14.61 -3.71 -1.89
C LEU A 87 -15.50 -2.46 -1.92
N GLU A 88 -16.07 -2.09 -3.08
CA GLU A 88 -17.04 -0.99 -3.18
C GLU A 88 -18.32 -1.22 -2.35
N LYS A 89 -18.63 -2.48 -2.00
CA LYS A 89 -19.77 -2.83 -1.16
C LYS A 89 -19.51 -2.56 0.32
N ILE A 90 -18.24 -2.35 0.72
CA ILE A 90 -17.92 -2.02 2.11
C ILE A 90 -18.44 -0.61 2.41
N PRO A 91 -19.35 -0.46 3.39
CA PRO A 91 -19.93 0.82 3.73
C PRO A 91 -18.87 1.78 4.30
N PRO A 92 -19.11 3.08 4.16
CA PRO A 92 -18.14 4.10 4.54
C PRO A 92 -17.96 4.21 6.07
N PRO A 93 -16.81 4.61 6.69
CA PRO A 93 -16.62 4.64 8.14
C PRO A 93 -17.73 5.31 8.95
N ASP A 94 -18.33 6.37 8.41
CA ASP A 94 -19.47 7.09 9.01
C ASP A 94 -20.79 6.30 8.99
N LYS A 95 -20.86 5.24 8.19
CA LYS A 95 -21.96 4.28 8.08
C LYS A 95 -21.47 2.84 8.22
N ALA A 96 -20.23 2.65 8.68
CA ALA A 96 -19.60 1.36 8.69
C ALA A 96 -20.10 0.61 9.92
N PRO A 97 -20.38 -0.69 9.76
CA PRO A 97 -20.66 -1.55 10.88
C PRO A 97 -19.38 -1.62 11.75
N GLY A 98 -19.50 -2.01 13.02
CA GLY A 98 -18.40 -1.92 13.98
C GLY A 98 -17.15 -2.68 13.52
N HIS A 99 -16.01 -2.49 14.21
CA HIS A 99 -14.72 -3.11 13.86
C HIS A 99 -14.82 -4.62 13.53
N ALA A 100 -15.60 -5.39 14.30
CA ALA A 100 -15.81 -6.82 14.08
C ALA A 100 -16.52 -7.14 12.75
N GLU A 101 -17.46 -6.30 12.32
CA GLU A 101 -18.21 -6.49 11.08
C GLU A 101 -17.38 -6.09 9.86
N ARG A 102 -16.52 -5.06 9.98
CA ARG A 102 -15.49 -4.77 8.97
C ARG A 102 -14.54 -5.96 8.79
N GLY A 103 -14.13 -6.59 9.90
CA GLY A 103 -13.34 -7.81 9.88
C GLY A 103 -13.99 -8.90 9.03
N LYS A 104 -15.27 -9.21 9.28
CA LYS A 104 -16.03 -10.22 8.51
C LYS A 104 -16.16 -9.89 7.02
N MET A 105 -16.34 -8.62 6.67
CA MET A 105 -16.42 -8.20 5.27
C MET A 105 -15.08 -8.39 4.55
N VAL A 106 -13.97 -8.01 5.21
CA VAL A 106 -12.62 -8.20 4.67
C VAL A 106 -12.30 -9.68 4.55
N ASP A 107 -12.62 -10.48 5.57
CA ASP A 107 -12.42 -11.94 5.59
C ASP A 107 -13.08 -12.61 4.38
N LYS A 108 -14.36 -12.30 4.13
CA LYS A 108 -15.09 -12.81 2.97
C LYS A 108 -14.42 -12.41 1.64
N ILE A 109 -13.96 -11.16 1.51
CA ILE A 109 -13.28 -10.71 0.29
C ILE A 109 -11.97 -11.46 0.10
N LEU A 110 -11.25 -11.78 1.17
CA LEU A 110 -10.02 -12.58 1.12
C LEU A 110 -10.32 -14.03 0.72
N ASP A 111 -11.40 -14.63 1.20
CA ASP A 111 -11.86 -15.97 0.76
C ASP A 111 -12.20 -15.98 -0.74
N ASP A 112 -12.99 -14.99 -1.21
CA ASP A 112 -13.36 -14.87 -2.62
C ASP A 112 -12.11 -14.63 -3.50
N THR A 113 -11.13 -13.86 -2.99
CA THR A 113 -9.83 -13.64 -3.61
C THR A 113 -9.04 -14.95 -3.72
N GLU A 114 -9.01 -15.74 -2.66
CA GLU A 114 -8.33 -17.02 -2.62
C GLU A 114 -8.87 -17.98 -3.67
N GLN A 115 -10.19 -18.15 -3.74
CA GLN A 115 -10.83 -19.01 -4.72
C GLN A 115 -10.53 -18.57 -6.17
N ALA A 116 -10.52 -17.26 -6.43
CA ALA A 116 -10.19 -16.72 -7.74
C ALA A 116 -8.71 -16.95 -8.12
N LEU A 117 -7.79 -16.82 -7.16
CA LEU A 117 -6.37 -17.08 -7.35
C LEU A 117 -6.06 -18.55 -7.55
N ILE A 118 -6.70 -19.45 -6.79
CA ILE A 118 -6.58 -20.91 -6.98
C ILE A 118 -7.01 -21.28 -8.40
N LYS A 119 -8.20 -20.82 -8.82
CA LYS A 119 -8.71 -21.09 -10.16
C LYS A 119 -7.78 -20.58 -11.27
N LEU A 120 -7.21 -19.39 -11.08
CA LEU A 120 -6.24 -18.82 -12.03
C LEU A 120 -4.96 -19.67 -12.06
N ALA A 121 -4.42 -20.02 -10.90
CA ALA A 121 -3.19 -20.80 -10.76
C ALA A 121 -3.31 -22.19 -11.38
N SER A 122 -4.44 -22.88 -11.15
CA SER A 122 -4.70 -24.19 -11.76
C SER A 122 -4.71 -24.14 -13.29
N SER A 123 -5.15 -23.01 -13.90
CA SER A 123 -5.11 -22.84 -15.36
C SER A 123 -3.69 -22.78 -15.94
N TYR A 124 -2.69 -22.61 -15.08
CA TYR A 124 -1.27 -22.52 -15.41
C TYR A 124 -0.43 -23.66 -14.83
N GLY A 125 -1.08 -24.73 -14.36
CA GLY A 125 -0.39 -25.88 -13.77
C GLY A 125 0.35 -25.55 -12.46
N ILE A 126 0.03 -24.42 -11.83
CA ILE A 126 0.54 -24.08 -10.50
C ILE A 126 -0.26 -24.89 -9.48
N ASP A 127 0.47 -25.57 -8.59
CA ASP A 127 -0.11 -26.40 -7.55
C ASP A 127 -0.99 -25.56 -6.60
N GLU A 128 -2.21 -26.05 -6.36
CA GLU A 128 -3.18 -25.42 -5.46
C GLU A 128 -2.60 -25.28 -4.06
N MET A 129 -1.85 -26.28 -3.58
CA MET A 129 -1.21 -26.23 -2.27
C MET A 129 -0.23 -25.07 -2.14
N ALA A 130 0.48 -24.72 -3.22
CA ALA A 130 1.39 -23.57 -3.23
C ALA A 130 0.63 -22.24 -3.07
N ILE A 131 -0.56 -22.14 -3.65
CA ILE A 131 -1.43 -20.96 -3.55
C ILE A 131 -2.04 -20.86 -2.15
N THR A 132 -2.64 -21.94 -1.65
CA THR A 132 -3.23 -21.96 -0.30
C THR A 132 -2.18 -21.70 0.77
N THR A 133 -0.95 -22.22 0.61
CA THR A 133 0.16 -21.93 1.53
C THR A 133 0.54 -20.45 1.50
N PHE A 134 0.64 -19.85 0.31
CA PHE A 134 0.93 -18.43 0.16
C PHE A 134 -0.16 -17.56 0.80
N LEU A 135 -1.44 -17.87 0.52
CA LEU A 135 -2.56 -17.09 1.02
C LEU A 135 -2.77 -17.25 2.52
N SER A 136 -2.61 -18.46 3.06
CA SER A 136 -2.62 -18.69 4.51
C SER A 136 -1.54 -17.89 5.23
N ALA A 137 -0.38 -17.68 4.61
CA ALA A 137 0.68 -16.83 5.14
C ALA A 137 0.37 -15.33 4.98
N LEU A 138 -0.35 -14.92 3.93
CA LEU A 138 -0.61 -13.53 3.58
C LEU A 138 -1.82 -12.93 4.31
N THR A 139 -2.94 -13.65 4.32
CA THR A 139 -4.26 -13.25 4.81
C THR A 139 -4.25 -12.59 6.20
N PRO A 140 -3.64 -13.18 7.25
CA PRO A 140 -3.68 -12.57 8.59
C PRO A 140 -2.98 -11.20 8.62
N HIS A 141 -1.94 -11.00 7.81
CA HIS A 141 -1.21 -9.74 7.75
C HIS A 141 -1.95 -8.68 6.93
N VAL A 142 -2.60 -9.07 5.83
CA VAL A 142 -3.47 -8.16 5.07
C VAL A 142 -4.65 -7.69 5.91
N LEU A 143 -5.29 -8.61 6.65
CA LEU A 143 -6.37 -8.26 7.58
C LEU A 143 -5.88 -7.29 8.66
N THR A 144 -4.76 -7.61 9.32
CA THR A 144 -4.13 -6.74 10.32
C THR A 144 -3.86 -5.35 9.75
N LEU A 145 -3.28 -5.29 8.55
CA LEU A 145 -2.96 -4.03 7.87
C LEU A 145 -4.23 -3.21 7.58
N MET A 146 -5.24 -3.80 6.95
CA MET A 146 -6.48 -3.11 6.58
C MET A 146 -7.20 -2.55 7.82
N VAL A 147 -7.34 -3.37 8.85
CA VAL A 147 -8.00 -3.01 10.10
C VAL A 147 -7.21 -1.91 10.84
N THR A 148 -5.90 -2.08 10.98
CA THR A 148 -5.04 -1.12 11.68
C THR A 148 -5.01 0.23 10.96
N ILE A 149 -4.97 0.23 9.63
CA ILE A 149 -5.08 1.45 8.82
C ILE A 149 -6.43 2.13 9.04
N GLY A 150 -7.53 1.38 9.04
CA GLY A 150 -8.87 1.90 9.33
C GLY A 150 -8.92 2.59 10.68
N ASP A 151 -8.39 1.94 11.72
CA ASP A 151 -8.38 2.51 13.07
C ASP A 151 -7.46 3.74 13.19
N ILE A 152 -6.25 3.71 12.63
CA ILE A 152 -5.35 4.89 12.61
C ILE A 152 -6.03 6.05 11.90
N ASN A 153 -6.75 5.77 10.82
CA ASN A 153 -7.46 6.77 10.05
C ASN A 153 -8.63 7.41 10.81
N GLU A 154 -9.33 6.62 11.63
CA GLU A 154 -10.38 7.10 12.52
C GLU A 154 -9.80 7.91 13.69
N GLN A 155 -8.70 7.45 14.30
CA GLN A 155 -8.10 8.06 15.50
C GLN A 155 -7.22 9.28 15.20
N TYR A 156 -6.51 9.26 14.07
CA TYR A 156 -5.52 10.27 13.70
C TYR A 156 -5.66 10.68 12.23
N PRO A 157 -6.77 11.33 11.82
CA PRO A 157 -7.05 11.66 10.42
C PRO A 157 -5.92 12.44 9.72
N GLN A 158 -5.16 13.25 10.45
CA GLN A 158 -4.03 14.02 9.95
C GLN A 158 -2.85 13.15 9.47
N LEU A 159 -2.75 11.90 9.90
CA LEU A 159 -1.67 10.97 9.52
C LEU A 159 -2.03 10.11 8.31
N ARG A 160 -3.27 10.21 7.82
CA ARG A 160 -3.80 9.40 6.71
C ARG A 160 -2.81 9.35 5.55
N SER A 161 -2.43 10.50 5.01
CA SER A 161 -1.52 10.61 3.85
C SER A 161 -0.16 9.96 4.11
N THR A 162 0.42 10.19 5.30
CA THR A 162 1.70 9.61 5.70
C THR A 162 1.62 8.10 5.81
N LEU A 163 0.52 7.56 6.35
CA LEU A 163 0.32 6.13 6.52
C LEU A 163 0.22 5.41 5.17
N ILE A 164 -0.54 5.96 4.24
CA ILE A 164 -0.71 5.33 2.91
C ILE A 164 0.59 5.41 2.12
N PHE A 165 1.25 6.57 2.13
CA PHE A 165 2.57 6.71 1.53
C PHE A 165 3.53 5.65 2.07
N SER A 166 3.51 5.43 3.40
CA SER A 166 4.33 4.43 4.05
C SER A 166 4.03 3.02 3.54
N VAL A 167 2.76 2.64 3.45
CA VAL A 167 2.34 1.32 2.95
C VAL A 167 2.79 1.11 1.51
N VAL A 168 2.59 2.10 0.65
CA VAL A 168 2.97 2.02 -0.78
C VAL A 168 4.48 1.86 -0.94
N VAL A 169 5.27 2.65 -0.20
CA VAL A 169 6.74 2.55 -0.21
C VAL A 169 7.21 1.18 0.29
N LEU A 170 6.57 0.66 1.34
CA LEU A 170 6.96 -0.64 1.89
C LEU A 170 6.58 -1.79 0.94
N LEU A 171 5.52 -1.65 0.13
CA LEU A 171 5.13 -2.63 -0.91
C LEU A 171 5.99 -2.54 -2.18
N PHE A 172 6.84 -1.52 -2.34
CA PHE A 172 7.61 -1.28 -3.56
C PHE A 172 8.49 -2.46 -4.04
N PRO A 173 9.16 -3.25 -3.16
CA PRO A 173 9.93 -4.43 -3.59
C PRO A 173 9.07 -5.43 -4.37
N GLU A 174 7.79 -5.48 -4.05
CA GLU A 174 6.79 -6.37 -4.64
C GLU A 174 6.02 -5.68 -5.78
N SER A 175 6.70 -4.80 -6.52
CA SER A 175 6.12 -4.05 -7.64
C SER A 175 5.46 -4.93 -8.70
N TRP A 176 5.89 -6.17 -8.88
CA TRP A 176 5.25 -7.13 -9.78
C TRP A 176 3.82 -7.50 -9.36
N PHE A 177 3.54 -7.52 -8.05
CA PHE A 177 2.22 -7.75 -7.47
C PHE A 177 1.47 -6.43 -7.25
N LEU A 178 2.18 -5.37 -6.87
CA LEU A 178 1.62 -4.06 -6.62
C LEU A 178 1.08 -3.41 -7.90
N ARG A 179 1.77 -3.57 -9.05
CA ARG A 179 1.33 -3.02 -10.34
C ARG A 179 -0.05 -3.50 -10.78
N PRO A 180 -0.34 -4.81 -10.88
CA PRO A 180 -1.66 -5.28 -11.30
C PRO A 180 -2.72 -4.90 -10.26
N PHE A 181 -2.38 -4.92 -8.97
CA PHE A 181 -3.28 -4.47 -7.91
C PHE A 181 -3.65 -2.98 -8.06
N LEU A 182 -2.67 -2.09 -8.22
CA LEU A 182 -2.89 -0.65 -8.41
C LEU A 182 -3.57 -0.33 -9.74
N SER A 183 -3.16 -0.99 -10.83
CA SER A 183 -3.75 -0.89 -12.18
C SER A 183 -5.26 -1.12 -12.11
N VAL A 184 -5.68 -2.10 -11.31
CA VAL A 184 -7.07 -2.50 -11.17
C VAL A 184 -7.87 -1.67 -10.20
N LEU A 185 -7.24 -1.21 -9.13
CA LEU A 185 -7.82 -0.10 -8.42
C LEU A 185 -8.07 1.04 -9.43
N GLY A 186 -7.31 1.14 -10.51
CA GLY A 186 -7.56 2.07 -11.59
C GLY A 186 -6.58 3.22 -11.52
N PHE A 187 -5.42 3.02 -10.91
CA PHE A 187 -4.28 3.88 -11.14
C PHE A 187 -3.75 3.60 -12.54
N GLY A 188 -4.25 4.36 -13.51
CA GLY A 188 -3.73 4.39 -14.87
C GLY A 188 -2.47 5.24 -14.97
N PRO A 189 -1.88 5.38 -16.17
CA PRO A 189 -0.67 6.14 -16.37
C PRO A 189 -0.83 7.62 -15.95
N ILE A 190 -2.01 8.20 -16.15
CA ILE A 190 -2.28 9.61 -15.83
C ILE A 190 -2.96 9.74 -14.45
N GLY A 191 -2.89 8.69 -13.63
CA GLY A 191 -3.43 8.66 -12.27
C GLY A 191 -4.74 7.87 -12.18
N PRO A 192 -5.50 8.04 -11.09
CA PRO A 192 -6.77 7.34 -10.92
C PRO A 192 -7.72 7.63 -12.08
N VAL A 193 -8.07 6.59 -12.82
CA VAL A 193 -9.02 6.59 -13.93
C VAL A 193 -10.38 6.96 -13.36
N ARG A 194 -11.03 7.97 -13.94
CA ARG A 194 -12.33 8.45 -13.47
C ARG A 194 -13.35 7.31 -13.42
N GLY A 195 -13.98 7.10 -12.27
CA GLY A 195 -14.95 6.02 -12.06
C GLY A 195 -14.36 4.65 -11.68
N SER A 196 -13.04 4.56 -11.49
CA SER A 196 -12.38 3.36 -10.97
C SER A 196 -12.44 3.25 -9.44
N ALA A 197 -12.12 2.07 -8.90
CA ALA A 197 -12.02 1.85 -7.46
C ALA A 197 -10.97 2.76 -6.78
N ALA A 198 -9.96 3.24 -7.50
CA ALA A 198 -8.90 4.15 -7.09
C ALA A 198 -9.44 5.56 -7.08
N ALA A 199 -10.27 5.94 -8.06
CA ALA A 199 -11.01 7.20 -8.01
C ALA A 199 -12.09 7.19 -6.91
N TRP A 200 -12.71 6.03 -6.65
CA TRP A 200 -13.62 5.83 -5.51
C TRP A 200 -12.85 5.95 -4.21
N LEU A 201 -11.81 5.13 -3.99
CA LEU A 201 -10.90 5.19 -2.85
C LEU A 201 -10.41 6.63 -2.69
N GLN A 202 -9.97 7.28 -3.78
CA GLN A 202 -9.48 8.65 -3.82
C GLN A 202 -10.52 9.63 -3.26
N LYS A 203 -11.70 9.64 -3.88
CA LYS A 203 -12.83 10.48 -3.45
C LYS A 203 -13.24 10.17 -2.01
N ARG A 204 -13.14 8.90 -1.61
CA ARG A 204 -13.72 8.36 -0.41
C ARG A 204 -12.87 8.57 0.83
N PHE A 205 -11.56 8.41 0.69
CA PHE A 205 -10.61 8.65 1.76
C PHE A 205 -9.94 10.02 1.65
N TRP A 206 -9.99 10.75 0.53
CA TRP A 206 -9.18 11.99 0.36
C TRP A 206 -9.89 13.17 -0.32
N GLY A 207 -11.11 13.01 -0.84
CA GLY A 207 -11.80 14.07 -1.59
C GLY A 207 -11.34 14.16 -3.05
N ALA A 208 -11.90 15.10 -3.83
CA ALA A 208 -11.78 15.10 -5.29
C ALA A 208 -10.46 15.68 -5.85
N ALA A 209 -9.65 16.38 -5.05
CA ALA A 209 -8.48 17.12 -5.52
C ALA A 209 -7.17 16.38 -5.23
N VAL A 210 -6.34 16.19 -6.27
CA VAL A 210 -4.96 15.68 -6.16
C VAL A 210 -4.02 16.87 -6.28
N GLU A 211 -3.34 17.23 -5.20
CA GLU A 211 -2.31 18.27 -5.26
C GLU A 211 -1.03 17.74 -5.92
N PRO A 212 -0.34 18.55 -6.75
CA PRO A 212 0.97 18.20 -7.29
C PRO A 212 1.97 17.89 -6.17
N GLY A 213 2.66 16.75 -6.25
CA GLY A 213 3.60 16.30 -5.20
C GLY A 213 2.96 15.58 -4.02
N SER A 214 1.64 15.34 -4.06
CA SER A 214 0.95 14.47 -3.11
C SER A 214 1.27 12.99 -3.33
N TRP A 215 1.04 12.14 -2.33
CA TRP A 215 1.23 10.69 -2.44
C TRP A 215 0.40 10.05 -3.58
N SER A 216 -0.73 10.64 -4.01
CA SER A 216 -1.49 10.15 -5.17
C SER A 216 -0.73 10.34 -6.48
N SER A 217 0.04 11.42 -6.62
CA SER A 217 0.96 11.60 -7.75
C SER A 217 2.11 10.58 -7.73
N PHE A 218 2.50 10.12 -6.53
CA PHE A 218 3.49 9.05 -6.36
C PHE A 218 2.93 7.68 -6.75
N LEU A 219 1.70 7.36 -6.32
CA LEU A 219 1.01 6.14 -6.75
C LEU A 219 0.78 6.11 -8.26
N GLN A 220 0.46 7.27 -8.83
CA GLN A 220 0.39 7.45 -10.27
C GLN A 220 1.73 7.14 -10.95
N ALA A 221 2.85 7.68 -10.44
CA ALA A 221 4.18 7.35 -10.97
C ALA A 221 4.55 5.87 -10.80
N ALA A 222 4.16 5.24 -9.69
CA ALA A 222 4.35 3.82 -9.46
C ALA A 222 3.54 2.95 -10.43
N GLY A 223 2.27 3.32 -10.69
CA GLY A 223 1.41 2.66 -11.69
C GLY A 223 1.92 2.84 -13.13
N MET A 224 2.51 3.99 -13.45
CA MET A 224 3.17 4.25 -14.73
C MET A 224 4.46 3.42 -14.96
N GLY A 225 5.04 2.85 -13.90
CA GLY A 225 6.39 2.28 -13.98
C GLY A 225 7.50 3.32 -14.20
N VAL A 226 7.23 4.61 -13.98
CA VAL A 226 8.19 5.71 -14.20
C VAL A 226 9.03 5.90 -12.93
N LEU A 227 10.02 5.02 -12.77
CA LEU A 227 11.06 5.08 -11.72
C LEU A 227 11.87 6.39 -11.63
N PRO A 228 12.18 7.10 -12.73
CA PRO A 228 12.96 8.34 -12.67
C PRO A 228 12.27 9.50 -11.94
N GLU A 229 10.94 9.62 -12.05
CA GLU A 229 10.17 10.65 -11.33
C GLU A 229 10.07 10.35 -9.84
N LEU A 230 10.02 9.06 -9.47
CA LEU A 230 10.08 8.62 -8.07
C LEU A 230 11.43 9.01 -7.43
N ALA A 231 12.54 8.87 -8.17
CA ALA A 231 13.85 9.33 -7.70
C ALA A 231 13.92 10.85 -7.52
N GLY A 232 13.30 11.62 -8.42
CA GLY A 232 13.16 13.08 -8.29
C GLY A 232 12.34 13.49 -7.06
N PHE A 233 11.29 12.75 -6.73
CA PHE A 233 10.55 12.91 -5.47
C PHE A 233 11.42 12.54 -4.27
N VAL A 234 12.16 11.42 -4.26
CA VAL A 234 13.02 11.03 -3.13
C VAL A 234 14.18 12.01 -2.88
N ILE A 235 14.65 12.72 -3.90
CA ILE A 235 15.64 13.79 -3.75
C ILE A 235 15.01 15.08 -3.19
N LYS A 236 13.74 15.36 -3.49
CA LYS A 236 12.99 16.54 -3.02
C LYS A 236 12.15 16.30 -1.75
N ALA A 237 11.86 15.04 -1.41
CA ALA A 237 11.06 14.62 -0.27
C ALA A 237 11.74 14.92 1.06
N PRO A 238 13.08 14.84 1.22
CA PRO A 238 13.76 15.35 2.40
C PRO A 238 13.56 16.86 2.61
N LEU A 239 13.23 17.64 1.57
CA LEU A 239 12.89 19.07 1.67
C LEU A 239 11.40 19.31 1.93
N LEU A 240 10.51 18.40 1.51
CA LEU A 240 9.07 18.43 1.83
C LEU A 240 8.73 17.73 3.18
N ILE A 241 9.62 16.86 3.67
CA ILE A 241 9.49 16.01 4.87
C ILE A 241 10.65 16.25 5.87
N SER A 242 11.49 17.26 5.67
CA SER A 242 12.29 17.88 6.76
C SER A 242 11.40 18.41 7.89
N GLY A 243 10.08 18.38 7.69
CA GLY A 243 9.05 18.53 8.69
C GLY A 243 9.03 17.50 9.83
N VAL A 244 9.98 16.57 9.96
CA VAL A 244 10.17 15.88 11.25
C VAL A 244 10.67 16.86 12.33
N SER A 245 11.39 17.93 11.96
CA SER A 245 11.61 19.10 12.83
C SER A 245 10.43 20.08 12.85
N ALA A 246 9.47 19.94 11.92
CA ALA A 246 8.27 20.78 11.83
C ALA A 246 7.00 20.15 12.42
N ILE A 247 7.02 18.91 12.93
CA ILE A 247 5.95 18.39 13.81
C ILE A 247 5.81 19.31 15.04
N ALA A 248 6.89 19.97 15.47
CA ALA A 248 6.88 21.02 16.49
C ALA A 248 6.43 22.43 16.00
N GLN A 249 6.33 22.67 14.69
CA GLN A 249 6.05 23.99 14.10
C GLN A 249 4.67 24.12 13.43
N TYR A 250 3.91 23.04 13.26
CA TYR A 250 2.51 23.13 12.82
C TYR A 250 1.67 23.92 13.84
N PRO A 251 0.82 24.89 13.41
CA PRO A 251 -0.05 25.66 14.31
C PRO A 251 -1.06 24.79 15.09
N LEU A 252 -1.25 23.52 14.69
CA LEU A 252 -2.04 22.50 15.37
C LEU A 252 -1.38 21.89 16.62
N PHE A 253 -0.07 22.09 16.85
CA PHE A 253 0.69 21.46 17.95
C PHE A 253 1.45 22.45 18.85
N ARG A 254 1.12 23.75 18.81
CA ARG A 254 1.59 24.68 19.85
C ARG A 254 0.86 24.38 21.17
N PRO A 255 1.55 24.18 22.31
CA PRO A 255 0.88 24.29 23.59
C PRO A 255 0.27 25.69 23.68
N LYS A 256 -1.03 25.79 23.97
CA LYS A 256 -1.64 27.08 24.29
C LYS A 256 -0.84 27.65 25.48
N THR A 257 -0.21 28.80 25.29
CA THR A 257 0.36 29.55 26.41
C THR A 257 -0.78 29.75 27.42
N PRO A 258 -0.61 29.37 28.71
CA PRO A 258 -1.60 29.66 29.72
C PRO A 258 -1.83 31.18 29.75
N PRO A 259 -3.07 31.64 29.96
CA PRO A 259 -3.36 33.06 30.04
C PRO A 259 -2.45 33.67 31.11
N SER A 260 -1.67 34.66 30.70
CA SER A 260 -0.85 35.46 31.59
C SER A 260 -1.74 35.98 32.72
N ALA A 261 -1.43 35.55 33.94
CA ALA A 261 -1.98 36.16 35.13
C ALA A 261 -1.62 37.65 35.06
N LYS A 262 -2.64 38.50 34.87
CA LYS A 262 -2.51 39.93 35.10
C LYS A 262 -2.32 40.10 36.61
N LEU A 263 -1.11 40.48 37.00
CA LEU A 263 -0.87 41.17 38.27
C LEU A 263 -1.29 42.63 38.11
#